data_AF-A0A3Q9ECF9-F1
#
_entry.id   AF-A0A3Q9ECF9-F1
#
_cell.length_a   1.000
_cell.length_b   1.000
_cell.length_c   1.000
_cell.angle_alpha   90.00
_cell.angle_beta   90.00
_cell.angle_gamma   90.00
#
_symmetry.space_group_name_H-M   'P 1'
#
loop_
_entity.id
_entity.type
_entity.pdbx_description
1 polymer ?
#
loop_
_entity_poly.entity_id
_entity_poly.type
_entity_poly.pdbx_seq_one_letter_code
_entity_poly.pdbx_strand_id
1 'polypeptide(L)'
;MRLSSLAALIGLLLANVIPIVGVFAFGWQALDLLLLYWLEAAVVGVFTVVRVLLAMGDPTDTGLGALFGFDRYTGPGAGTSNARFGAVALFCFQYGPLWVIHGAALFLLPGFAFEPLGWEPLAVLPTLLPAVGAMALSHGLSFGLGFLAGGAWERTAPVAQVFAVFPRLLVLHYAVLIGGFGAVTLGSPLFALVVLVVLKTVADVLVEYADPLLRAA
;
A
#
# COMPACT_ATOMS: atom_id res chain seq x y z
N MET A 1 -11.50 13.91 15.71
CA MET A 1 -10.71 12.72 16.11
C MET A 1 -11.49 11.40 16.08
N ARG A 2 -12.74 11.29 16.56
CA ARG A 2 -13.46 9.99 16.61
C ARG A 2 -14.07 9.47 15.28
N LEU A 3 -14.44 10.36 14.35
CA LEU A 3 -15.00 9.94 13.04
C LEU A 3 -13.93 9.42 12.07
N SER A 4 -12.71 10.00 12.13
CA SER A 4 -11.58 9.58 11.30
C SER A 4 -11.05 8.20 11.69
N SER A 5 -11.03 7.87 12.98
CA SER A 5 -10.60 6.56 13.47
C SER A 5 -11.63 5.46 13.15
N LEU A 6 -12.93 5.77 13.23
CA LEU A 6 -13.99 4.81 12.88
C LEU A 6 -14.03 4.54 11.37
N ALA A 7 -13.93 5.58 10.54
CA ALA A 7 -13.87 5.40 9.09
C ALA A 7 -12.62 4.63 8.65
N ALA A 8 -11.47 4.88 9.29
CA ALA A 8 -10.25 4.12 9.06
C ALA A 8 -10.41 2.65 9.47
N LEU A 9 -11.00 2.37 10.63
CA LEU A 9 -11.26 1.01 11.12
C LEU A 9 -12.25 0.26 10.22
N ILE A 10 -13.34 0.91 9.80
CA ILE A 10 -14.32 0.32 8.87
C ILE A 10 -13.65 0.04 7.53
N GLY A 11 -12.88 0.98 6.99
CA GLY A 11 -12.11 0.79 5.77
C GLY A 11 -11.14 -0.39 5.87
N LEU A 12 -10.50 -0.56 7.04
CA LEU A 12 -9.60 -1.66 7.33
C LEU A 12 -10.29 -3.02 7.36
N LEU A 13 -11.40 -3.10 8.09
CA LEU A 13 -12.20 -4.32 8.20
C LEU A 13 -12.75 -4.72 6.83
N LEU A 14 -13.29 -3.76 6.07
CA LEU A 14 -13.79 -4.01 4.71
C LEU A 14 -12.67 -4.47 3.78
N ALA A 15 -11.47 -3.86 3.84
CA ALA A 15 -10.34 -4.24 3.01
C ALA A 15 -9.85 -5.68 3.29
N ASN A 16 -10.02 -6.18 4.51
CA ASN A 16 -9.69 -7.57 4.86
C ASN A 16 -10.83 -8.56 4.55
N VAL A 17 -12.08 -8.11 4.48
CA VAL A 17 -13.22 -8.94 4.06
C VAL A 17 -13.18 -9.26 2.57
N ILE A 18 -12.73 -8.33 1.74
CA ILE A 18 -12.63 -8.50 0.28
C ILE A 18 -11.90 -9.79 -0.13
N PRO A 19 -10.65 -10.06 0.30
CA PRO A 19 -9.95 -11.29 -0.08
C PRO A 19 -10.62 -12.56 0.44
N ILE A 20 -11.25 -12.49 1.63
CA ILE A 20 -12.01 -13.61 2.19
C ILE A 20 -13.22 -13.95 1.31
N VAL A 21 -14.03 -12.94 0.96
CA VAL A 21 -15.18 -13.10 0.07
C VAL A 21 -14.73 -13.59 -1.31
N GLY A 22 -13.62 -13.05 -1.82
CA GLY A 22 -12.95 -13.51 -3.03
C GLY A 22 -12.74 -15.02 -3.07
N VAL A 23 -12.10 -15.57 -2.04
CA VAL A 23 -11.81 -17.01 -1.95
C VAL A 23 -13.10 -17.84 -1.81
N PHE A 24 -13.98 -17.48 -0.87
CA PHE A 24 -15.12 -18.34 -0.54
C PHE A 24 -16.32 -18.21 -1.47
N ALA A 25 -16.56 -17.02 -2.05
CA ALA A 25 -17.70 -16.76 -2.93
C ALA A 25 -17.34 -16.84 -4.41
N PHE A 26 -16.12 -16.46 -4.78
CA PHE A 26 -15.68 -16.38 -6.17
C PHE A 26 -14.57 -17.38 -6.54
N GLY A 27 -14.13 -18.21 -5.58
CA GLY A 27 -13.13 -19.24 -5.82
C GLY A 27 -11.74 -18.70 -6.12
N TRP A 28 -11.41 -17.48 -5.65
CA TRP A 28 -10.10 -16.88 -5.91
C TRP A 28 -8.97 -17.77 -5.45
N GLN A 29 -8.00 -17.93 -6.35
CA GLN A 29 -6.77 -18.64 -6.11
C GLN A 29 -5.71 -17.71 -5.49
N ALA A 30 -4.59 -18.29 -5.07
CA ALA A 30 -3.49 -17.51 -4.50
C ALA A 30 -2.99 -16.40 -5.45
N LEU A 31 -2.87 -16.71 -6.75
CA LEU A 31 -2.41 -15.75 -7.75
C LEU A 31 -3.43 -14.62 -7.96
N ASP A 32 -4.74 -14.88 -7.81
CA ASP A 32 -5.78 -13.85 -7.88
C ASP A 32 -5.68 -12.89 -6.69
N LEU A 33 -5.39 -13.43 -5.50
CA LEU A 33 -5.13 -12.61 -4.31
C LEU A 33 -3.88 -11.75 -4.51
N LEU A 34 -2.77 -12.34 -4.96
CA LEU A 34 -1.55 -11.56 -5.23
C LEU A 34 -1.78 -10.48 -6.30
N LEU A 35 -2.58 -10.77 -7.34
CA LEU A 35 -2.99 -9.81 -8.35
C LEU A 35 -3.82 -8.66 -7.74
N LEU A 36 -4.78 -8.97 -6.86
CA LEU A 36 -5.54 -7.96 -6.13
C LEU A 36 -4.62 -7.01 -5.37
N TYR A 37 -3.67 -7.55 -4.59
CA TYR A 37 -2.75 -6.76 -3.77
C TYR A 37 -1.77 -5.96 -4.62
N TRP A 38 -1.33 -6.50 -5.76
CA TRP A 38 -0.52 -5.76 -6.73
C TRP A 38 -1.29 -4.57 -7.33
N LEU A 39 -2.59 -4.73 -7.60
CA LEU A 39 -3.47 -3.64 -8.05
C LEU A 39 -3.76 -2.62 -6.93
N GLU A 40 -4.00 -3.07 -5.69
CA GLU A 40 -4.14 -2.20 -4.50
C GLU A 40 -2.89 -1.32 -4.35
N ALA A 41 -1.70 -1.90 -4.51
CA ALA A 41 -0.45 -1.17 -4.47
C ALA A 41 -0.37 -0.08 -5.55
N ALA A 42 -0.84 -0.33 -6.77
CA ALA A 42 -0.90 0.71 -7.80
C ALA A 42 -1.79 1.89 -7.38
N VAL A 43 -2.99 1.58 -6.85
CA VAL A 43 -3.95 2.58 -6.35
C VAL A 43 -3.33 3.44 -5.23
N VAL A 44 -2.69 2.79 -4.25
CA VAL A 44 -1.99 3.48 -3.16
C VAL A 44 -0.87 4.37 -3.69
N GLY A 45 -0.11 3.90 -4.68
CA GLY A 45 0.94 4.69 -5.32
C GLY A 45 0.41 5.96 -5.97
N VAL A 46 -0.70 5.88 -6.69
CA VAL A 46 -1.36 7.05 -7.29
C VAL A 46 -1.79 8.05 -6.22
N PHE A 47 -2.48 7.62 -5.17
CA PHE A 47 -2.88 8.51 -4.09
C PHE A 47 -1.70 9.12 -3.35
N THR A 48 -0.58 8.41 -3.24
CA THR A 48 0.64 8.91 -2.62
C THR A 48 1.24 10.04 -3.43
N VAL A 49 1.33 9.90 -4.76
CA VAL A 49 1.79 10.99 -5.65
C VAL A 49 0.91 12.23 -5.48
N VAL A 50 -0.42 12.06 -5.48
CA VAL A 50 -1.35 13.19 -5.30
C VAL A 50 -1.15 13.85 -3.93
N ARG A 51 -0.98 13.07 -2.86
CA ARG A 51 -0.71 13.59 -1.51
C ARG A 51 0.60 14.36 -1.44
N VAL A 52 1.67 13.86 -2.05
CA VAL A 52 2.98 14.54 -2.11
C VAL A 52 2.85 15.89 -2.83
N LEU A 53 2.11 15.96 -3.95
CA LEU A 53 1.91 17.19 -4.71
C LEU A 53 1.09 18.26 -3.97
N LEU A 54 0.21 17.82 -3.06
CA LEU A 54 -0.64 18.70 -2.27
C LEU A 54 -0.08 19.03 -0.88
N ALA A 55 0.92 18.28 -0.41
CA ALA A 55 1.54 18.50 0.89
C ALA A 55 2.28 19.85 0.94
N MET A 56 2.00 20.66 1.97
CA MET A 56 2.58 21.98 2.20
C MET A 56 3.21 22.14 3.59
N GLY A 57 3.15 21.11 4.44
CA GLY A 57 3.68 21.21 5.78
C GLY A 57 5.18 21.37 5.82
N ASP A 58 5.66 22.20 6.74
CA ASP A 58 7.07 22.27 7.06
C ASP A 58 7.47 21.04 7.91
N PRO A 59 8.53 20.33 7.54
CA PRO A 59 9.02 19.16 8.24
C PRO A 59 9.78 19.62 9.49
N THR A 60 9.02 19.86 10.56
CA THR A 60 9.58 20.10 11.90
C THR A 60 9.67 18.80 12.71
N ASP A 61 9.03 17.71 12.27
CA ASP A 61 9.21 16.38 12.85
C ASP A 61 10.32 15.60 12.12
N THR A 62 11.54 15.73 12.65
CA THR A 62 12.74 14.99 12.25
C THR A 62 12.73 13.55 12.78
N GLY A 63 11.76 12.75 12.33
CA GLY A 63 11.75 11.30 12.57
C GLY A 63 12.75 10.55 11.70
N LEU A 64 12.31 9.42 11.12
CA LEU A 64 13.11 8.56 10.21
C LEU A 64 13.85 9.33 9.08
N GLY A 65 13.36 10.50 8.66
CA GLY A 65 14.01 11.34 7.64
C GLY A 65 15.42 11.81 8.01
N ALA A 66 15.69 12.05 9.31
CA ALA A 66 17.03 12.41 9.79
C ALA A 66 18.01 11.23 9.74
N LEU A 67 17.52 10.00 9.98
CA LEU A 67 18.33 8.78 9.92
C LEU A 67 18.87 8.50 8.51
N PHE A 68 18.12 8.91 7.48
CA PHE A 68 18.49 8.74 6.08
C PHE A 68 19.11 10.00 5.45
N GLY A 69 19.43 11.03 6.24
CA GLY A 69 20.12 12.24 5.79
C GLY A 69 19.27 13.15 4.89
N PHE A 70 17.94 13.10 5.04
CA PHE A 70 16.99 13.92 4.28
C PHE A 70 16.71 15.27 4.92
N ASP A 71 17.52 15.67 5.89
CA ASP A 71 17.55 16.98 6.53
C ASP A 71 17.63 18.11 5.47
N ARG A 72 18.17 17.80 4.29
CA ARG A 72 18.27 18.67 3.10
C ARG A 72 16.94 18.95 2.39
N TYR A 73 15.96 18.08 2.59
CA TYR A 73 14.57 18.23 2.16
C TYR A 73 13.67 18.71 3.31
N THR A 74 14.27 18.99 4.47
CA THR A 74 13.57 19.53 5.62
C THR A 74 14.02 20.94 5.98
N GLY A 75 13.08 21.88 6.08
CA GLY A 75 13.36 23.27 6.41
C GLY A 75 12.54 24.27 5.59
N PRO A 76 12.77 25.57 5.76
CA PRO A 76 12.05 26.62 5.06
C PRO A 76 12.09 26.40 3.54
N GLY A 77 10.92 26.18 2.94
CA GLY A 77 10.80 25.89 1.51
C GLY A 77 10.56 24.42 1.16
N ALA A 78 10.41 23.53 2.13
CA ALA A 78 10.00 22.14 1.91
C ALA A 78 8.60 22.01 1.27
N GLY A 79 7.73 23.02 1.44
CA GLY A 79 6.44 23.12 0.74
C GLY A 79 6.51 23.71 -0.69
N THR A 80 7.71 24.07 -1.17
CA THR A 80 7.86 24.64 -2.53
C THR A 80 7.47 23.62 -3.60
N SER A 81 7.14 24.12 -4.79
CA SER A 81 6.87 23.27 -5.96
C SER A 81 8.06 22.33 -6.26
N ASN A 82 9.30 22.85 -6.18
CA ASN A 82 10.50 22.07 -6.47
C ASN A 82 10.70 20.90 -5.49
N ALA A 83 10.45 21.12 -4.19
CA ALA A 83 10.55 20.06 -3.19
C ALA A 83 9.51 18.96 -3.42
N ARG A 84 8.28 19.33 -3.81
CA ARG A 84 7.21 18.37 -4.16
C ARG A 84 7.56 17.53 -5.38
N PHE A 85 8.06 18.13 -6.46
CA PHE A 85 8.49 17.40 -7.65
C PHE A 85 9.68 16.47 -7.35
N GLY A 86 10.63 16.93 -6.53
CA GLY A 86 11.74 16.10 -6.06
C GLY A 86 11.27 14.89 -5.23
N ALA A 87 10.30 15.09 -4.34
CA ALA A 87 9.70 14.00 -3.55
C ALA A 87 8.92 13.01 -4.42
N VAL A 88 8.19 13.47 -5.43
CA VAL A 88 7.54 12.58 -6.42
C VAL A 88 8.59 11.80 -7.20
N ALA A 89 9.67 12.43 -7.65
CA ALA A 89 10.74 11.74 -8.36
C ALA A 89 11.40 10.65 -7.49
N LEU A 90 11.69 10.96 -6.23
CA LEU A 90 12.21 10.00 -5.25
C LEU A 90 11.23 8.83 -5.05
N PHE A 91 9.95 9.14 -4.86
CA PHE A 91 8.90 8.12 -4.73
C PHE A 91 8.86 7.20 -5.95
N CYS A 92 8.77 7.75 -7.16
CA CYS A 92 8.72 6.97 -8.39
C CYS A 92 9.99 6.13 -8.59
N PHE A 93 11.17 6.67 -8.25
CA PHE A 93 12.44 5.96 -8.37
C PHE A 93 12.56 4.79 -7.40
N GLN A 94 12.01 4.88 -6.19
CA GLN A 94 12.07 3.80 -5.20
C GLN A 94 10.90 2.82 -5.34
N TYR A 95 9.68 3.35 -5.45
CA TYR A 95 8.44 2.58 -5.48
C TYR A 95 8.21 1.90 -6.84
N GLY A 96 8.42 2.65 -7.93
CA GLY A 96 8.11 2.22 -9.29
C GLY A 96 8.83 0.92 -9.68
N PRO A 97 10.16 0.83 -9.58
CA PRO A 97 10.90 -0.39 -9.88
C PRO A 97 10.45 -1.57 -9.03
N LEU A 98 10.19 -1.36 -7.73
CA LEU A 98 9.69 -2.43 -6.87
C LEU A 98 8.33 -2.93 -7.37
N TRP A 99 7.37 -2.05 -7.62
CA TRP A 99 6.05 -2.45 -8.12
C TRP A 99 6.11 -3.22 -9.44
N VAL A 100 6.98 -2.78 -10.37
CA VAL A 100 7.22 -3.47 -11.66
C VAL A 100 7.85 -4.84 -11.45
N ILE A 101 8.88 -4.95 -10.61
CA ILE A 101 9.56 -6.23 -10.32
C ILE A 101 8.59 -7.23 -9.72
N HIS A 102 7.68 -6.81 -8.84
CA HIS A 102 6.68 -7.70 -8.25
C HIS A 102 5.61 -8.12 -9.26
N GLY A 103 5.19 -7.21 -10.15
CA GLY A 103 4.31 -7.57 -11.25
C GLY A 103 4.97 -8.60 -12.17
N ALA A 104 6.22 -8.36 -12.56
CA ALA A 104 7.00 -9.31 -13.34
C ALA A 104 7.13 -10.67 -12.62
N ALA A 105 7.41 -10.67 -11.31
CA ALA A 105 7.46 -11.89 -10.51
C ALA A 105 6.12 -12.64 -10.52
N LEU A 106 5.00 -11.92 -10.34
CA LEU A 106 3.65 -12.50 -10.37
C LEU A 106 3.29 -13.15 -11.71
N PHE A 107 3.64 -12.51 -12.83
CA PHE A 107 3.26 -13.01 -14.17
C PHE A 107 4.27 -13.99 -14.77
N LEU A 108 5.57 -13.90 -14.43
CA LEU A 108 6.62 -14.69 -15.07
C LEU A 108 7.07 -15.90 -14.24
N LEU A 109 7.12 -15.79 -12.91
CA LEU A 109 7.61 -16.90 -12.08
C LEU A 109 6.72 -18.15 -12.13
N PRO A 110 5.38 -18.06 -12.09
CA PRO A 110 4.51 -19.23 -12.22
C PRO A 110 4.82 -20.12 -13.43
N GLY A 111 5.06 -19.53 -14.60
CA GLY A 111 5.34 -20.30 -15.83
C GLY A 111 6.80 -20.70 -16.03
N PHE A 112 7.72 -20.07 -15.29
CA PHE A 112 9.16 -20.33 -15.41
C PHE A 112 9.69 -21.27 -14.32
N ALA A 113 9.21 -21.13 -13.09
CA ALA A 113 9.70 -21.83 -11.90
C ALA A 113 8.76 -22.96 -11.42
N PHE A 114 7.54 -23.02 -11.95
CA PHE A 114 6.52 -23.98 -11.56
C PHE A 114 5.82 -24.58 -12.80
N GLU A 115 5.13 -25.71 -12.63
CA GLU A 115 4.26 -26.25 -13.69
C GLU A 115 3.20 -25.20 -14.09
N PRO A 116 2.81 -25.10 -15.37
CA PRO A 116 1.78 -24.15 -15.81
C PRO A 116 0.51 -24.29 -14.96
N LEU A 117 0.28 -23.31 -14.07
CA LEU A 117 -0.79 -23.35 -13.08
C LEU A 117 -2.20 -23.19 -13.68
N GLY A 118 -2.33 -23.10 -15.02
CA GLY A 118 -3.61 -22.83 -15.69
C GLY A 118 -4.27 -21.52 -15.25
N TRP A 119 -3.45 -20.56 -14.79
CA TRP A 119 -3.93 -19.30 -14.25
C TRP A 119 -4.32 -18.33 -15.37
N GLU A 120 -5.58 -17.93 -15.38
CA GLU A 120 -6.17 -17.04 -16.39
C GLU A 120 -6.52 -15.67 -15.76
N PRO A 121 -5.55 -14.74 -15.65
CA PRO A 121 -5.73 -13.48 -14.93
C PRO A 121 -6.85 -12.60 -15.52
N LEU A 122 -7.14 -12.74 -16.81
CA LEU A 122 -8.21 -11.97 -17.46
C LEU A 122 -9.60 -12.47 -17.06
N ALA A 123 -9.75 -13.77 -16.76
CA ALA A 123 -11.02 -14.37 -16.41
C ALA A 123 -11.52 -13.92 -15.03
N VAL A 124 -10.60 -13.56 -14.13
CA VAL A 124 -10.93 -13.14 -12.75
C VAL A 124 -11.23 -11.63 -12.65
N LEU A 125 -10.89 -10.83 -13.66
CA LEU A 125 -11.12 -9.37 -13.70
C LEU A 125 -12.56 -8.93 -13.35
N PRO A 126 -13.64 -9.60 -13.81
CA PRO A 126 -15.00 -9.19 -13.47
C PRO A 126 -15.29 -9.17 -11.96
N THR A 127 -14.59 -10.01 -11.20
CA THR A 127 -14.71 -10.07 -9.74
C THR A 127 -13.65 -9.21 -9.03
N LEU A 128 -12.46 -9.07 -9.61
CA LEU A 128 -11.38 -8.23 -9.06
C LEU A 128 -11.64 -6.74 -9.24
N LEU A 129 -12.16 -6.28 -10.37
CA LEU A 129 -12.34 -4.85 -10.64
C LEU A 129 -13.28 -4.18 -9.62
N PRO A 130 -14.44 -4.76 -9.24
CA PRO A 130 -15.25 -4.23 -8.14
C PRO A 130 -14.49 -4.17 -6.81
N ALA A 131 -13.68 -5.18 -6.50
CA ALA A 131 -12.87 -5.21 -5.28
C ALA A 131 -11.81 -4.10 -5.28
N VAL A 132 -11.06 -3.94 -6.37
CA VAL A 132 -10.09 -2.84 -6.54
C VAL A 132 -10.81 -1.49 -6.48
N GLY A 133 -12.00 -1.37 -7.08
CA GLY A 133 -12.83 -0.17 -7.01
C GLY A 133 -13.25 0.17 -5.57
N ALA A 134 -13.64 -0.82 -4.77
CA ALA A 134 -13.96 -0.63 -3.36
C ALA A 134 -12.74 -0.19 -2.54
N MET A 135 -11.56 -0.76 -2.80
CA MET A 135 -10.31 -0.36 -2.16
C MET A 135 -9.92 1.07 -2.57
N ALA A 136 -10.01 1.40 -3.86
CA ALA A 136 -9.76 2.74 -4.36
C ALA A 136 -10.72 3.77 -3.76
N LEU A 137 -12.00 3.41 -3.60
CA LEU A 137 -12.97 4.25 -2.91
C LEU A 137 -12.60 4.47 -1.44
N SER A 138 -12.19 3.40 -0.73
CA SER A 138 -11.73 3.50 0.66
C SER A 138 -10.54 4.45 0.80
N HIS A 139 -9.53 4.32 -0.07
CA HIS A 139 -8.38 5.23 -0.11
C HIS A 139 -8.78 6.66 -0.50
N GLY A 140 -9.70 6.80 -1.46
CA GLY A 140 -10.24 8.08 -1.90
C GLY A 140 -11.00 8.81 -0.80
N LEU A 141 -11.80 8.09 0.00
CA LEU A 141 -12.49 8.64 1.16
C LEU A 141 -11.51 9.07 2.26
N SER A 142 -10.50 8.25 2.55
CA SER A 142 -9.42 8.62 3.50
C SER A 142 -8.66 9.87 3.03
N PHE A 143 -8.39 9.97 1.73
CA PHE A 143 -7.80 11.14 1.12
C PHE A 143 -8.72 12.37 1.19
N GLY A 144 -9.98 12.26 0.76
CA GLY A 144 -10.91 13.39 0.74
C GLY A 144 -11.28 13.91 2.14
N LEU A 145 -11.66 13.01 3.04
CA LEU A 145 -12.16 13.38 4.37
C LEU A 145 -11.02 13.66 5.35
N GLY A 146 -9.99 12.80 5.36
CA GLY A 146 -8.89 12.92 6.30
C GLY A 146 -7.84 13.92 5.84
N PHE A 147 -7.40 13.81 4.58
CA PHE A 147 -6.28 14.60 4.10
C PHE A 147 -6.69 15.99 3.61
N LEU A 148 -7.69 16.09 2.74
CA LEU A 148 -8.16 17.38 2.23
C LEU A 148 -9.02 18.13 3.27
N ALA A 149 -10.18 17.58 3.63
CA ALA A 149 -11.12 18.26 4.54
C ALA A 149 -10.58 18.40 5.97
N GLY A 150 -9.74 17.46 6.43
CA GLY A 150 -9.07 17.53 7.73
C GLY A 150 -7.85 18.45 7.77
N GLY A 151 -7.51 19.11 6.65
CA GLY A 151 -6.37 20.03 6.56
C GLY A 151 -5.02 19.37 6.81
N ALA A 152 -4.90 18.04 6.68
CA ALA A 152 -3.65 17.35 6.92
C ALA A 152 -2.58 17.76 5.89
N TRP A 153 -3.01 18.09 4.67
CA TRP A 153 -2.15 18.58 3.59
C TRP A 153 -1.31 19.80 3.98
N GLU A 154 -1.84 20.69 4.83
CA GLU A 154 -1.12 21.89 5.31
C GLU A 154 -0.04 21.57 6.35
N ARG A 155 -0.15 20.42 7.04
CA ARG A 155 0.71 20.05 8.17
C ARG A 155 1.67 18.90 7.86
N THR A 156 1.42 18.15 6.80
CA THR A 156 2.28 17.04 6.39
C THR A 156 3.34 17.50 5.40
N ALA A 157 4.58 17.12 5.63
CA ALA A 157 5.67 17.35 4.68
C ALA A 157 5.58 16.43 3.45
N PRO A 158 5.95 16.89 2.24
CA PRO A 158 5.95 16.06 1.04
C PRO A 158 6.77 14.78 1.18
N VAL A 159 7.99 14.88 1.75
CA VAL A 159 8.87 13.72 1.94
C VAL A 159 8.29 12.69 2.91
N ALA A 160 7.53 13.13 3.93
CA ALA A 160 6.88 12.21 4.86
C ALA A 160 5.82 11.33 4.17
N GLN A 161 5.14 11.86 3.14
CA GLN A 161 4.16 11.09 2.37
C GLN A 161 4.83 10.00 1.52
N VAL A 162 6.06 10.20 1.04
CA VAL A 162 6.85 9.19 0.31
C VAL A 162 7.03 7.94 1.19
N PHE A 163 7.37 8.15 2.46
CA PHE A 163 7.68 7.04 3.37
C PHE A 163 6.45 6.38 4.01
N ALA A 164 5.33 7.09 4.08
CA ALA A 164 4.07 6.56 4.62
C ALA A 164 3.57 5.31 3.87
N VAL A 165 4.09 5.05 2.67
CA VAL A 165 3.76 3.87 1.86
C VAL A 165 4.54 2.61 2.23
N PHE A 166 5.75 2.73 2.82
CA PHE A 166 6.65 1.58 3.00
C PHE A 166 6.08 0.41 3.80
N PRO A 167 5.30 0.62 4.89
CA PRO A 167 4.69 -0.50 5.60
C PRO A 167 3.83 -1.37 4.69
N ARG A 168 3.09 -0.76 3.73
CA ARG A 168 2.26 -1.48 2.76
C ARG A 168 3.10 -2.16 1.68
N LEU A 169 4.19 -1.54 1.24
CA LEU A 169 5.15 -2.19 0.34
C LEU A 169 5.76 -3.45 0.96
N LEU A 170 6.14 -3.39 2.24
CA LEU A 170 6.68 -4.55 2.95
C LEU A 170 5.66 -5.69 3.00
N VAL A 171 4.39 -5.38 3.26
CA VAL A 171 3.31 -6.37 3.19
C VAL A 171 3.26 -7.03 1.83
N LEU A 172 3.24 -6.25 0.74
CA LEU A 172 3.24 -6.79 -0.62
C LEU A 172 4.48 -7.65 -0.89
N HIS A 173 5.67 -7.18 -0.49
CA HIS A 173 6.94 -7.87 -0.68
C HIS A 173 6.92 -9.25 -0.01
N TYR A 174 6.57 -9.29 1.28
CA TYR A 174 6.49 -10.53 2.03
C TYR A 174 5.30 -11.40 1.60
N ALA A 175 4.19 -10.80 1.16
CA ALA A 175 3.05 -11.53 0.64
C ALA A 175 3.38 -12.25 -0.67
N VAL A 176 4.04 -11.57 -1.61
CA VAL A 176 4.46 -12.17 -2.88
C VAL A 176 5.54 -13.21 -2.64
N LEU A 177 6.53 -12.92 -1.79
CA LEU A 177 7.63 -13.84 -1.50
C LEU A 177 7.19 -15.08 -0.71
N ILE A 178 6.48 -14.91 0.39
CA ILE A 178 6.09 -16.01 1.29
C ILE A 178 4.78 -16.63 0.84
N GLY A 179 3.76 -15.80 0.58
CA GLY A 179 2.42 -16.26 0.19
C GLY A 179 2.42 -16.88 -1.20
N GLY A 180 3.08 -16.27 -2.17
CA GLY A 180 3.22 -16.83 -3.53
C GLY A 180 3.99 -18.15 -3.53
N PHE A 181 5.19 -18.17 -2.93
CA PHE A 181 5.98 -19.39 -2.84
C PHE A 181 5.26 -20.52 -2.08
N GLY A 182 4.67 -20.19 -0.92
CA GLY A 182 3.99 -21.16 -0.08
C GLY A 182 2.71 -21.69 -0.71
N ALA A 183 1.91 -20.85 -1.38
CA ALA A 183 0.69 -21.32 -2.03
C ALA A 183 0.96 -22.23 -3.23
N VAL A 184 2.03 -21.96 -3.97
CA VAL A 184 2.42 -22.83 -5.10
C VAL A 184 2.97 -24.16 -4.59
N THR A 185 3.83 -24.15 -3.57
CA THR A 185 4.39 -25.39 -3.00
C THR A 185 3.36 -26.24 -2.25
N LEU A 186 2.40 -25.61 -1.57
CA LEU A 186 1.34 -26.30 -0.82
C LEU A 186 0.09 -26.59 -1.66
N GLY A 187 0.00 -26.06 -2.88
CA GLY A 187 -1.17 -26.20 -3.76
C GLY A 187 -2.48 -25.65 -3.17
N SER A 188 -2.40 -24.71 -2.22
CA SER A 188 -3.57 -24.22 -1.47
C SER A 188 -3.65 -22.69 -1.44
N PRO A 189 -4.78 -22.09 -1.88
CA PRO A 189 -4.99 -20.65 -1.81
C PRO A 189 -5.14 -20.15 -0.36
N LEU A 190 -5.51 -21.04 0.57
CA LEU A 190 -5.68 -20.69 1.98
C LEU A 190 -4.36 -20.27 2.63
N PHE A 191 -3.23 -20.83 2.21
CA PHE A 191 -1.94 -20.41 2.73
C PHE A 191 -1.62 -18.96 2.36
N ALA A 192 -1.78 -18.60 1.08
CA ALA A 192 -1.62 -17.21 0.63
C ALA A 192 -2.59 -16.29 1.36
N LEU A 193 -3.87 -16.68 1.48
CA LEU A 193 -4.87 -15.89 2.21
C LEU A 193 -4.47 -15.63 3.66
N VAL A 194 -4.04 -16.67 4.40
CA VAL A 194 -3.63 -16.54 5.80
C VAL A 194 -2.41 -15.64 5.93
N VAL A 195 -1.37 -15.87 5.12
CA VAL A 195 -0.17 -15.02 5.11
C VAL A 195 -0.53 -13.57 4.80
N LEU A 196 -1.38 -13.33 3.81
CA LEU A 196 -1.85 -12.00 3.42
C LEU A 196 -2.60 -11.30 4.55
N VAL A 197 -3.57 -11.97 5.16
CA VAL A 197 -4.36 -11.40 6.25
C VAL A 197 -3.49 -11.12 7.47
N VAL A 198 -2.58 -12.02 7.83
CA VAL A 198 -1.66 -11.83 8.97
C VAL A 198 -0.70 -10.68 8.71
N LEU A 199 -0.02 -10.66 7.56
CA LEU A 199 0.92 -9.58 7.22
C LEU A 199 0.23 -8.22 7.16
N LYS A 200 -0.97 -8.15 6.58
CA LYS A 200 -1.78 -6.92 6.53
C LYS A 200 -2.12 -6.45 7.94
N THR A 201 -2.64 -7.36 8.77
CA THR A 201 -2.98 -7.06 10.18
C THR A 201 -1.75 -6.54 10.94
N VAL A 202 -0.59 -7.18 10.79
CA VAL A 202 0.64 -6.75 11.45
C VAL A 202 1.07 -5.37 10.96
N ALA A 203 1.04 -5.10 9.66
CA ALA A 203 1.42 -3.79 9.15
C ALA A 203 0.45 -2.68 9.56
N ASP A 204 -0.85 -2.96 9.60
CA ASP A 204 -1.86 -2.02 10.08
C ASP A 204 -1.66 -1.71 11.57
N VAL A 205 -1.35 -2.74 12.37
CA VAL A 205 -0.96 -2.59 13.78
C VAL A 205 0.33 -1.77 13.90
N LEU A 206 1.38 -2.06 13.13
CA LEU A 206 2.63 -1.31 13.18
C LEU A 206 2.45 0.16 12.81
N VAL A 207 1.60 0.47 11.83
CA VAL A 207 1.28 1.85 11.44
C VAL A 207 0.54 2.57 12.56
N GLU A 208 -0.43 1.92 13.20
CA GLU A 208 -1.21 2.52 14.31
C GLU A 208 -0.36 2.70 15.58
N TYR A 209 0.50 1.75 15.91
CA TYR A 209 1.34 1.77 17.13
C TYR A 209 2.67 2.52 16.98
N ALA A 210 3.13 2.82 15.75
CA ALA A 210 4.32 3.64 15.52
C ALA A 210 4.05 5.16 15.65
N ASP A 211 2.80 5.60 15.46
CA ASP A 211 2.41 7.03 15.51
C ASP A 211 2.68 7.70 16.89
N PRO A 212 2.50 7.03 18.05
CA PRO A 212 2.85 7.61 19.35
C PRO A 212 4.36 7.67 19.63
N LEU A 213 5.14 6.69 19.16
CA LEU A 213 6.59 6.62 19.43
C LEU A 213 7.38 7.63 18.59
N LEU A 214 6.88 8.00 17.41
CA LEU A 214 7.47 9.03 16.55
C LEU A 214 7.18 10.47 17.01
N ARG A 215 6.20 10.68 17.89
CA ARG A 215 5.90 11.99 18.49
C ARG A 215 6.56 12.21 19.86
N ALA A 216 7.13 11.14 20.44
CA ALA A 216 7.78 11.16 21.74
C ALA A 216 9.32 11.15 21.65
N ALA A 217 9.87 11.04 20.44
CA ALA A 217 11.30 11.11 20.12
C ALA A 217 11.59 12.38 19.33
#